data_AF-A0A8S2R8W7-F1
#
_entry.id   AF-A0A8S2R8W7-F1
#
_cell.length_a   1.000
_cell.length_b   1.000
_cell.length_c   1.000
_cell.angle_alpha   90.00
_cell.angle_beta   90.00
_cell.angle_gamma   90.00
#
_symmetry.space_group_name_H-M   'P 1'
#
loop_
_entity.id
_entity.type
_entity.pdbx_description
1 polymer ?
#
loop_
_entity_poly.entity_id
_entity_poly.type
_entity_poly.pdbx_seq_one_letter_code
_entity_poly.pdbx_strand_id
1 'polypeptide(L)'
;MASARNKKPCVKCPKNAGIATCGGCQAWFCTKHFIEHRQGLGEAMERIGQQHDDLHKDLDENNIGYSLLSQINAWEQTSLSRIQELPSSHEIVSTGFIIQLHMLA
;
A
#
# COMPACT_ATOMS: atom_id res chain seq x y z
N MET A 1 0.15 -51.22 4.17
CA MET A 1 -0.23 -50.57 2.90
C MET A 1 -0.03 -49.07 3.08
N ALA A 2 0.84 -48.45 2.29
CA ALA A 2 1.24 -47.05 2.46
C ALA A 2 0.11 -46.08 2.09
N SER A 3 -0.22 -45.15 2.99
CA SER A 3 -1.24 -44.11 2.79
C SER A 3 -0.92 -43.26 1.55
N ALA A 4 -1.79 -43.32 0.54
CA ALA A 4 -1.75 -42.41 -0.59
C ALA A 4 -2.00 -40.98 -0.09
N ARG A 5 -0.92 -40.22 0.13
CA ARG A 5 -1.01 -38.80 0.47
C ARG A 5 -1.56 -38.10 -0.77
N ASN A 6 -2.76 -37.51 -0.69
CA ASN A 6 -3.35 -36.68 -1.75
C ASN A 6 -2.44 -35.47 -2.03
N LYS A 7 -1.39 -35.66 -2.83
CA LYS A 7 -0.47 -34.59 -3.20
C LYS A 7 -1.19 -33.68 -4.19
N LYS A 8 -1.33 -32.40 -3.86
CA LYS A 8 -1.91 -31.40 -4.76
C LYS A 8 -1.03 -31.27 -6.01
N PRO A 9 -1.59 -31.10 -7.22
CA PRO A 9 -0.79 -30.95 -8.43
C PRO A 9 -0.07 -29.59 -8.46
N CYS A 10 1.03 -29.51 -9.22
CA CYS A 10 1.66 -28.23 -9.49
C CYS A 10 0.75 -27.36 -10.38
N VAL A 11 0.58 -26.09 -10.02
CA VAL A 11 -0.25 -25.14 -10.79
C VAL A 11 0.32 -24.82 -12.19
N LYS A 12 1.64 -24.89 -12.36
CA LYS A 12 2.31 -24.59 -13.65
C LYS A 12 2.46 -25.81 -14.56
N CYS A 13 2.44 -27.04 -14.03
CA CYS A 13 2.56 -28.21 -14.88
C CYS A 13 1.79 -29.43 -14.35
N PRO A 14 1.24 -30.27 -15.24
CA PRO A 14 0.54 -31.49 -14.84
C PRO A 14 1.49 -32.64 -14.49
N LYS A 15 2.79 -32.50 -14.77
CA LYS A 15 3.76 -33.63 -14.70
C LYS A 15 4.18 -33.99 -13.28
N ASN A 16 4.22 -33.02 -12.39
CA ASN A 16 4.79 -33.18 -11.06
C ASN A 16 3.76 -32.83 -9.98
N ALA A 17 3.78 -33.60 -8.90
CA ALA A 17 3.08 -33.24 -7.69
C ALA A 17 3.67 -31.95 -7.10
N GLY A 18 2.81 -31.11 -6.55
CA GLY A 18 3.18 -29.97 -5.73
C GLY A 18 3.83 -30.45 -4.44
N ILE A 19 5.02 -29.91 -4.15
CA ILE A 19 5.80 -30.23 -2.95
C ILE A 19 5.83 -29.07 -1.95
N ALA A 20 5.59 -27.86 -2.44
CA ALA A 20 5.61 -26.63 -1.66
C ALA A 20 4.42 -25.77 -2.04
N THR A 21 3.95 -24.97 -1.09
CA THR A 21 2.89 -23.98 -1.33
C THR A 21 3.42 -22.59 -1.05
N CYS A 22 3.00 -21.62 -1.87
CA CYS A 22 3.26 -20.21 -1.61
C CYS A 22 2.10 -19.65 -0.78
N GLY A 23 2.38 -19.11 0.42
CA GLY A 23 1.35 -18.55 1.30
C GLY A 23 0.62 -17.36 0.69
N GLY A 24 1.31 -16.52 -0.08
CA GLY A 24 0.72 -15.37 -0.76
C GLY A 24 -0.19 -15.75 -1.93
N CYS A 25 0.19 -16.75 -2.72
CA CYS A 25 -0.59 -17.19 -3.88
C CYS A 25 -1.61 -18.30 -3.55
N GLN A 26 -1.50 -18.93 -2.38
CA GLN A 26 -2.26 -20.12 -1.98
C GLN A 26 -2.21 -21.27 -3.01
N ALA A 27 -1.13 -21.32 -3.80
CA ALA A 27 -0.95 -22.27 -4.91
C ALA A 27 0.16 -23.28 -4.60
N TRP A 28 0.05 -24.48 -5.18
CA TRP A 28 1.01 -25.57 -5.04
C TRP A 28 1.96 -25.64 -6.23
N PHE A 29 3.25 -25.85 -5.97
CA PHE A 29 4.30 -25.88 -6.98
C PHE A 29 5.20 -27.10 -6.80
N CYS A 30 5.67 -27.67 -7.92
CA CYS A 30 6.81 -28.57 -7.88
C CYS A 30 8.11 -27.78 -7.65
N THR A 31 9.20 -28.46 -7.31
CA THR A 31 10.49 -27.82 -6.95
C THR A 31 10.94 -26.77 -7.96
N LYS A 32 10.95 -27.13 -9.24
CA LYS A 32 11.38 -26.23 -10.32
C LYS A 32 10.52 -24.97 -10.38
N HIS A 33 9.19 -25.13 -10.49
CA HIS A 33 8.29 -23.99 -10.63
C HIS A 33 8.18 -23.16 -9.35
N PHE A 34 8.50 -23.73 -8.18
CA PHE A 34 8.58 -22.96 -6.93
C PHE A 34 9.81 -22.03 -6.91
N ILE A 35 10.97 -22.51 -7.38
CA ILE A 35 12.19 -21.70 -7.49
C ILE A 35 11.98 -20.57 -8.50
N GLU A 36 11.46 -20.89 -9.69
CA GLU A 36 11.15 -19.88 -10.72
C GLU A 36 10.13 -18.85 -10.22
N HIS A 37 9.10 -19.29 -9.49
CA HIS A 37 8.12 -18.39 -8.91
C HIS A 37 8.77 -17.43 -7.90
N ARG A 38 9.64 -17.94 -7.01
CA ARG A 38 10.36 -17.12 -6.05
C ARG A 38 11.31 -16.13 -6.73
N GLN A 39 11.99 -16.54 -7.79
CA GLN A 39 12.85 -15.66 -8.57
C GLN A 39 12.05 -14.53 -9.22
N GLY A 40 10.95 -14.86 -9.92
CA GLY A 40 10.10 -13.85 -10.54
C GLY A 40 9.46 -12.88 -9.54
N LEU A 41 9.17 -13.33 -8.31
CA LEU A 41 8.75 -12.45 -7.23
C LEU A 41 9.86 -11.47 -6.82
N GLY A 42 11.12 -11.92 -6.73
CA GLY A 42 12.26 -11.07 -6.44
C GLY A 42 12.44 -9.97 -7.49
N GLU A 43 12.41 -10.33 -8.76
CA GLU A 43 12.50 -9.38 -9.89
C GLU A 43 11.33 -8.38 -9.90
N ALA A 44 10.12 -8.82 -9.54
CA ALA A 44 8.97 -7.93 -9.41
C ALA A 44 9.11 -6.96 -8.24
N MET A 45 9.64 -7.41 -7.09
CA MET A 45 9.89 -6.55 -5.93
C MET A 45 10.96 -5.49 -6.22
N GLU A 46 12.04 -5.87 -6.90
CA GLU A 46 13.09 -4.93 -7.33
C GLU A 46 12.52 -3.86 -8.26
N ARG A 47 11.70 -4.24 -9.25
CA ARG A 47 11.04 -3.29 -10.13
C ARG A 47 10.11 -2.34 -9.38
N ILE A 48 9.34 -2.82 -8.40
CA ILE A 48 8.49 -1.97 -7.57
C ILE A 48 9.33 -0.96 -6.77
N GLY A 49 10.47 -1.41 -6.22
CA GLY A 49 11.43 -0.51 -5.55
C GLY A 49 11.93 0.58 -6.48
N GLN A 50 12.35 0.23 -7.70
CA GLN A 50 12.78 1.23 -8.68
C GLN A 50 11.67 2.22 -9.05
N GLN A 51 10.45 1.73 -9.29
CA GLN A 51 9.31 2.59 -9.60
C GLN A 51 8.95 3.54 -8.45
N HIS A 52 9.10 3.07 -7.21
CA HIS A 52 8.92 3.89 -6.02
C HIS A 52 9.97 5.01 -5.95
N ASP A 53 11.24 4.68 -6.18
CA ASP A 53 12.34 5.65 -6.13
C ASP A 53 12.23 6.69 -7.25
N ASP A 54 11.86 6.25 -8.46
CA ASP A 54 11.59 7.14 -9.59
C ASP A 54 10.43 8.09 -9.28
N LEU A 55 9.33 7.59 -8.70
CA LEU A 55 8.20 8.43 -8.29
C LEU A 55 8.60 9.44 -7.22
N HIS A 56 9.39 9.02 -6.23
CA HIS A 56 9.88 9.91 -5.18
C HIS A 56 10.75 11.02 -5.74
N LYS A 57 11.65 10.66 -6.66
CA LYS A 57 12.49 11.62 -7.36
C LYS A 57 11.65 12.60 -8.17
N ASP A 58 10.67 12.13 -8.94
CA ASP A 58 9.77 12.99 -9.72
C ASP A 58 8.99 13.97 -8.82
N LEU A 59 8.53 13.51 -7.66
CA LEU A 59 7.80 14.36 -6.71
C LEU A 59 8.68 15.46 -6.09
N ASP A 60 9.95 15.13 -5.81
CA ASP A 60 10.94 16.07 -5.25
C ASP A 60 11.42 17.07 -6.31
N GLU A 61 11.85 16.59 -7.48
CA GLU A 61 12.37 17.42 -8.58
C GLU A 61 11.34 18.40 -9.12
N ASN A 62 10.07 17.98 -9.22
CA ASN A 62 9.00 18.86 -9.68
C ASN A 62 8.38 19.69 -8.55
N ASN A 63 8.89 19.57 -7.32
CA ASN A 63 8.34 20.19 -6.11
C ASN A 63 6.81 19.99 -5.97
N ILE A 64 6.28 18.90 -6.54
CA ILE A 64 4.85 18.60 -6.61
C ILE A 64 4.34 18.32 -5.21
N GLY A 65 5.13 17.63 -4.39
CA GLY A 65 4.79 17.36 -2.99
C GLY A 65 4.49 18.66 -2.23
N TYR A 66 5.38 19.64 -2.30
CA TYR A 66 5.19 20.95 -1.67
C TYR A 66 4.04 21.74 -2.31
N SER A 67 3.95 21.75 -3.65
CA SER A 67 2.89 22.46 -4.38
C SER A 67 1.50 21.92 -4.06
N LEU A 68 1.34 20.59 -4.02
CA LEU A 68 0.07 19.94 -3.68
C LEU A 68 -0.28 20.17 -2.20
N LEU A 69 0.68 20.03 -1.29
CA LEU A 69 0.46 20.30 0.13
C LEU A 69 0.08 21.77 0.37
N SER A 70 0.71 22.70 -0.34
CA SER A 70 0.39 24.13 -0.27
C SER A 70 -1.01 24.43 -0.81
N GLN A 71 -1.45 23.74 -1.86
CA GLN A 71 -2.81 23.89 -2.41
C GLN A 71 -3.87 23.35 -1.44
N ILE A 72 -3.60 22.20 -0.81
CA ILE A 72 -4.47 21.62 0.22
C ILE A 72 -4.58 22.59 1.41
N ASN A 73 -3.45 23.11 1.89
CA ASN A 73 -3.43 24.08 2.99
C ASN A 73 -4.19 25.37 2.64
N ALA A 74 -4.02 25.90 1.43
CA ALA A 74 -4.75 27.09 0.98
C ALA A 74 -6.27 26.85 0.92
N TRP A 75 -6.70 25.67 0.44
CA TRP A 75 -8.11 25.29 0.43
C TRP A 75 -8.68 25.14 1.85
N GLU A 76 -7.91 24.56 2.77
CA GLU A 76 -8.31 24.38 4.17
C GLU A 76 -8.50 25.74 4.84
N GLN A 77 -7.51 26.64 4.76
CA GLN A 77 -7.60 27.99 5.34
C GLN A 77 -8.80 28.76 4.76
N THR A 78 -9.00 28.71 3.45
CA THR A 78 -10.15 29.37 2.80
C THR A 78 -11.48 28.81 3.30
N SER A 79 -11.55 27.50 3.56
CA SER A 79 -12.76 26.84 4.05
C SER A 79 -13.02 27.18 5.51
N LEU A 80 -11.98 27.25 6.34
CA LEU A 80 -12.06 27.70 7.72
C LEU A 80 -12.53 29.16 7.82
N SER A 81 -11.97 30.07 7.03
CA SER A 81 -12.41 31.46 7.00
C SER A 81 -13.89 31.60 6.64
N ARG A 82 -14.36 30.86 5.61
CA ARG A 82 -15.79 30.84 5.24
C ARG A 82 -16.69 30.32 6.35
N ILE A 83 -16.24 29.32 7.10
CA ILE A 83 -16.99 28.81 8.24
C ILE A 83 -17.02 29.86 9.37
N GLN A 84 -15.91 30.54 9.63
CA GLN A 84 -15.81 31.59 10.66
C GLN A 84 -16.67 32.83 10.34
N GLU A 85 -16.86 33.15 9.05
CA GLU A 85 -17.74 34.24 8.60
C GLU A 85 -19.23 33.92 8.77
N LEU A 86 -19.61 32.67 9.04
CA LEU A 86 -20.99 32.31 9.35
C LEU A 86 -21.34 32.75 10.79
N PRO A 87 -22.44 33.52 10.99
CA PRO A 87 -22.81 34.10 12.29
C PRO A 87 -23.17 33.07 13.37
N SER A 88 -23.30 31.79 13.01
CA SER A 88 -23.63 30.67 13.91
C SER A 88 -22.41 29.86 14.38
N SER A 89 -21.19 30.23 14.00
CA SER A 89 -20.01 29.35 14.13
C SER A 89 -19.19 29.51 15.41
N HIS A 90 -19.59 30.40 16.32
CA HIS A 90 -18.84 30.68 17.55
C HIS A 90 -18.77 29.48 18.51
N GLU A 91 -19.60 28.45 18.32
CA GLU A 91 -19.62 27.22 19.14
C GLU A 91 -18.92 26.01 18.50
N ILE A 92 -18.65 26.01 17.18
CA ILE A 92 -18.15 24.82 16.46
C ILE A 92 -16.62 24.79 16.39
N VAL A 93 -15.96 25.97 16.36
CA VAL A 93 -14.49 26.05 16.22
C VAL A 93 -13.76 25.61 17.50
N SER A 94 -14.39 25.76 18.66
CA SER A 94 -13.83 25.33 19.96
C SER A 94 -13.71 23.80 20.06
N THR A 95 -14.63 23.07 19.44
CA THR A 95 -14.69 21.60 19.53
C THR A 95 -13.63 20.91 18.66
N GLY A 96 -13.19 21.52 17.55
CA GLY A 96 -12.12 20.97 16.71
C GLY A 96 -10.72 21.09 17.33
N PHE A 97 -10.45 22.17 18.06
CA PHE A 97 -9.15 22.40 18.70
C PHE A 97 -8.92 21.46 19.91
N ILE A 98 -9.99 21.06 20.59
CA ILE A 98 -9.92 20.13 21.73
C ILE A 98 -9.58 18.69 21.31
N ILE A 99 -9.99 18.26 20.11
CA ILE A 99 -9.70 16.90 19.63
C ILE A 99 -8.22 16.75 19.25
N GLN A 100 -7.56 17.81 18.75
CA GLN A 100 -6.12 17.73 18.44
C GLN A 100 -5.20 17.81 19.66
N LEU A 101 -5.63 18.42 20.77
CA LEU A 101 -4.80 18.51 21.98
C LEU A 101 -4.76 17.19 22.80
N HIS A 102 -5.76 16.32 22.65
CA HIS A 102 -5.84 15.05 23.39
C HIS A 102 -5.09 13.86 22.73
N MET A 103 -4.57 14.01 21.51
CA MET A 103 -3.74 12.97 20.86
C MET A 103 -2.23 13.20 21.00
N LEU A 104 -1.80 14.26 21.70
CA LEU A 104 -0.39 14.63 21.88
C LEU A 104 0.05 14.64 23.36
N ALA A 105 -0.70 13.99 24.26
CA ALA A 105 -0.33 13.78 25.67
C ALA A 105 -0.27 12.30 26.02
#